data_AF-A0A8D1TKS3-F1
#
_entry.id   AF-A0A8D1TKS3-F1
#
_cell.length_a   1.000
_cell.length_b   1.000
_cell.length_c   1.000
_cell.angle_alpha   90.00
_cell.angle_beta   90.00
_cell.angle_gamma   90.00
#
_symmetry.space_group_name_H-M   'P 1'
#
loop_
_entity.id
_entity.type
_entity.pdbx_description
1 polymer ?
#
loop_
_entity_poly.entity_id
_entity_poly.type
_entity_poly.pdbx_seq_one_letter_code
_entity_poly.pdbx_strand_id
1 'polypeptide(L)'
;MADGPVPEVLLRRLEAADGGLDSAEVAAQLGLEHQAVVGAVKSLQTLGEIIEAELRSTKRWELTAEGEEIAREGSHEARVFRSVPPEGLPQSELMRLPSGKVGFSKAMSNKWIRVDKSAADGPRVFRVVDSVEDEVQRRLQLVQGGQAEKLGEKERSELRKRKLLTEVTLKTYWVSKGSAFSTSISKQETELSPEMISSGSWRDRPFKPYNFSAHGILPESGHLHPLLKVRTQFRQIFLEMGFTEMPTDNYIESSFWNFDALFQPQQHPARDQHDTFFLRDPPQALQLPMDYVHRVKRTHSQGGYGSQGYKYNWKLDEARKNLLRTHTTSASARALYRLAQKKPFTPAKYFSIDRVFRNETLDATHLAEFHQIEGVVADHGLTLGHLMGVLREFFTKLGEQVGLGGQREDALVIGLTLCLSVYLPPPPRHHSVAFQTGLQPLHRAQHGGVQLPPRPEEVGRGWKLRGLPPRDAAAHGAP
;
A
#
# COMPACT_ATOMS: atom_id res chain seq x y z
N MET A 1 -32.84 -16.10 -45.40
CA MET A 1 -32.31 -14.73 -45.23
C MET A 1 -33.11 -14.09 -44.12
N ALA A 2 -32.49 -13.91 -42.94
CA ALA A 2 -33.16 -13.38 -41.76
C ALA A 2 -32.95 -11.85 -41.72
N ASP A 3 -33.81 -11.10 -42.41
CA ASP A 3 -33.75 -9.63 -42.46
C ASP A 3 -34.41 -8.97 -41.24
N GLY A 4 -33.83 -9.17 -40.07
CA GLY A 4 -34.24 -8.45 -38.86
C GLY A 4 -33.21 -8.57 -37.73
N PRO A 5 -33.15 -7.57 -36.81
CA PRO A 5 -32.30 -7.67 -35.64
C PRO A 5 -32.68 -8.91 -34.79
N VAL A 6 -31.67 -9.63 -34.28
CA VAL A 6 -31.81 -10.92 -33.57
C VAL A 6 -32.95 -10.95 -32.52
N PRO A 7 -33.20 -9.88 -31.72
CA PRO A 7 -34.34 -9.85 -30.80
C PRO A 7 -35.72 -10.01 -31.45
N GLU A 8 -35.97 -9.38 -32.60
CA GLU A 8 -37.26 -9.46 -33.29
C GLU A 8 -37.46 -10.84 -33.93
N VAL A 9 -36.40 -11.43 -34.47
CA VAL A 9 -36.41 -12.79 -35.02
C VAL A 9 -36.70 -13.81 -33.91
N LEU A 10 -36.10 -13.61 -32.72
CA LEU A 10 -36.34 -14.44 -31.55
C LEU A 10 -37.80 -14.36 -31.08
N LEU A 11 -38.38 -13.15 -31.03
CA LEU A 11 -39.79 -12.96 -30.68
C LEU A 11 -40.75 -13.64 -31.68
N ARG A 12 -40.51 -13.51 -33.00
CA ARG A 12 -41.32 -14.20 -34.03
C ARG A 12 -41.21 -15.71 -33.94
N ARG A 13 -40.03 -16.24 -33.64
CA ARG A 13 -39.84 -17.68 -33.42
C ARG A 13 -40.54 -18.15 -32.17
N LEU A 14 -40.51 -17.36 -31.10
CA LEU A 14 -41.19 -17.68 -29.85
C LEU A 14 -42.71 -17.62 -30.02
N GLU A 15 -43.23 -16.70 -30.85
CA GLU A 15 -44.65 -16.64 -31.22
C GLU A 15 -45.12 -17.95 -31.88
N ALA A 16 -44.34 -18.45 -32.85
CA ALA A 16 -44.62 -19.68 -33.59
C ALA A 16 -44.34 -20.99 -32.83
N ALA A 17 -43.71 -20.93 -31.65
CA ALA A 17 -43.38 -22.10 -30.85
C ALA A 17 -44.48 -22.40 -29.81
N ASP A 18 -44.90 -23.67 -29.72
CA ASP A 18 -45.87 -24.17 -28.74
C ASP A 18 -45.20 -24.48 -27.39
N GLY A 19 -44.54 -23.48 -26.79
CA GLY A 19 -43.93 -23.59 -25.46
C GLY A 19 -42.76 -22.63 -25.26
N GLY A 20 -41.54 -23.16 -25.35
CA GLY A 20 -40.30 -22.41 -25.18
C GLY A 20 -39.25 -22.79 -26.22
N LEU A 21 -38.18 -22.00 -26.27
CA LEU A 21 -37.06 -22.16 -27.19
C LEU A 21 -35.75 -22.27 -26.43
N ASP A 22 -34.88 -23.20 -26.81
CA ASP A 22 -33.49 -23.22 -26.33
C ASP A 22 -32.63 -22.27 -27.17
N SER A 23 -31.91 -21.37 -26.51
CA SER A 23 -31.07 -20.38 -27.19
C SER A 23 -29.95 -21.00 -28.05
N ALA A 24 -29.44 -22.19 -27.70
CA ALA A 24 -28.43 -22.89 -28.49
C ALA A 24 -29.02 -23.52 -29.76
N GLU A 25 -30.23 -24.09 -29.68
CA GLU A 25 -30.95 -24.63 -30.84
C GLU A 25 -31.31 -23.52 -31.83
N VAL A 26 -31.80 -22.39 -31.31
CA VAL A 26 -32.10 -21.21 -32.13
C VAL A 26 -30.83 -20.66 -32.80
N ALA A 27 -29.71 -20.58 -32.07
CA ALA A 27 -28.44 -20.16 -32.65
C ALA A 27 -28.00 -21.08 -33.80
N ALA A 28 -28.08 -22.41 -33.61
CA ALA A 28 -27.74 -23.39 -34.63
C ALA A 28 -28.66 -23.30 -35.87
N GLN A 29 -29.97 -23.12 -35.68
CA GLN A 29 -30.92 -22.99 -36.80
C GLN A 29 -30.74 -21.68 -37.59
N LEU A 30 -30.31 -20.61 -36.93
CA LEU A 30 -30.07 -19.32 -37.57
C LEU A 30 -28.66 -19.20 -38.16
N GLY A 31 -27.77 -20.16 -37.90
CA GLY A 31 -26.36 -20.08 -38.28
C GLY A 31 -25.63 -18.93 -37.59
N LEU A 32 -26.05 -18.58 -36.37
CA LEU A 32 -25.48 -17.48 -35.58
C LEU A 32 -24.66 -18.02 -34.40
N GLU A 33 -23.69 -17.22 -33.96
CA GLU A 33 -22.98 -17.47 -32.71
C GLU A 33 -23.94 -17.43 -31.51
N HIS A 34 -23.83 -18.39 -30.59
CA HIS A 34 -24.68 -18.49 -29.40
C HIS A 34 -24.69 -17.19 -28.57
N GLN A 35 -23.55 -16.49 -28.52
CA GLN A 35 -23.43 -15.22 -27.80
C GLN A 35 -24.34 -14.12 -28.36
N ALA A 36 -24.62 -14.10 -29.66
CA ALA A 36 -25.53 -13.12 -30.26
C ALA A 36 -26.97 -13.34 -29.79
N VAL A 37 -27.41 -14.61 -29.71
CA VAL A 37 -28.74 -14.98 -29.21
C VAL A 37 -28.86 -14.70 -27.70
N VAL A 38 -27.82 -15.02 -26.93
CA VAL A 38 -27.78 -14.70 -25.48
C VAL A 38 -27.85 -13.18 -25.24
N GLY A 39 -27.15 -12.38 -26.04
CA GLY A 39 -27.24 -10.91 -25.97
C GLY A 39 -28.65 -10.39 -26.28
N ALA A 40 -29.32 -10.99 -27.26
CA ALA A 40 -30.71 -10.67 -27.60
C ALA A 40 -31.70 -11.03 -26.48
N VAL A 41 -31.57 -12.22 -25.87
CA VAL A 41 -32.38 -12.64 -24.71
C VAL A 41 -32.27 -11.63 -23.57
N LYS A 42 -31.04 -11.24 -23.19
CA LYS A 42 -30.83 -10.24 -22.14
C LYS A 42 -31.44 -8.87 -22.48
N SER A 43 -31.36 -8.48 -23.75
CA SER A 43 -31.96 -7.21 -24.22
C SER A 43 -33.50 -7.24 -24.16
N LEU A 44 -34.11 -8.40 -24.39
CA LEU A 44 -35.56 -8.55 -24.26
C LEU A 44 -36.00 -8.61 -22.79
N GLN A 45 -35.19 -9.19 -21.90
CA GLN A 45 -35.45 -9.16 -20.45
C GLN A 45 -35.37 -7.74 -19.86
N THR A 46 -34.59 -6.83 -20.44
CA THR A 46 -34.52 -5.43 -19.96
C THR A 46 -35.67 -4.57 -20.44
N LEU A 47 -36.42 -5.01 -21.46
CA LEU A 47 -37.60 -4.33 -21.99
C LEU A 47 -38.89 -4.66 -21.19
N GLY A 48 -38.77 -5.36 -20.06
CA GLY A 48 -39.87 -5.74 -19.17
C GLY A 48 -40.15 -7.24 -19.18
N GLU A 49 -41.36 -7.64 -18.81
CA GLU A 49 -41.81 -9.05 -18.82
C GLU A 49 -42.26 -9.53 -20.21
N ILE A 50 -41.53 -9.14 -21.26
CA ILE A 50 -41.83 -9.58 -22.65
C ILE A 50 -41.51 -11.07 -22.79
N ILE A 51 -40.41 -11.53 -22.20
CA ILE A 51 -39.99 -12.93 -22.17
C ILE A 51 -39.61 -13.34 -20.76
N GLU A 52 -39.83 -14.60 -20.44
CA GLU A 52 -39.18 -15.27 -19.30
C GLU A 52 -38.00 -16.07 -19.85
N ALA A 53 -36.86 -16.04 -19.15
CA ALA A 53 -35.70 -16.83 -19.56
C ALA A 53 -35.08 -17.53 -18.36
N GLU A 54 -35.15 -18.86 -18.38
CA GLU A 54 -34.55 -19.73 -17.38
C GLU A 54 -33.13 -20.09 -17.83
N LEU A 55 -32.14 -19.83 -16.97
CA LEU A 55 -30.75 -20.22 -17.24
C LEU A 55 -30.57 -21.71 -16.93
N ARG A 56 -30.29 -22.51 -17.96
CA ARG A 56 -29.95 -23.93 -17.84
C ARG A 56 -28.44 -24.11 -18.04
N SER A 57 -27.84 -25.01 -17.27
CA SER A 57 -26.41 -25.30 -17.37
C SER A 57 -26.16 -26.78 -17.53
N THR A 58 -25.53 -27.16 -18.63
CA THR A 58 -25.07 -28.53 -18.87
C THR A 58 -23.56 -28.57 -18.71
N LYS A 59 -23.08 -29.48 -17.87
CA LYS A 59 -21.65 -29.72 -17.64
C LYS A 59 -21.17 -30.80 -18.59
N ARG A 60 -20.10 -30.52 -19.32
CA ARG A 60 -19.38 -31.52 -20.11
C ARG A 60 -17.91 -31.50 -19.76
N TRP A 61 -17.28 -32.65 -19.83
CA TRP A 61 -15.86 -32.80 -19.58
C TRP A 61 -15.10 -32.76 -20.90
N GLU A 62 -14.12 -31.88 -21.00
CA GLU A 62 -13.25 -31.75 -22.17
C GLU A 62 -11.79 -31.94 -21.76
N LEU A 63 -11.04 -32.60 -22.63
CA LEU A 63 -9.59 -32.71 -22.50
C LEU A 63 -8.95 -31.35 -22.78
N THR A 64 -7.89 -31.02 -22.06
CA THR A 64 -7.02 -29.88 -22.43
C THR A 64 -6.13 -30.27 -23.60
N ALA A 65 -5.49 -29.31 -24.27
CA ALA A 65 -4.52 -29.59 -25.33
C ALA A 65 -3.40 -30.55 -24.86
N GLU A 66 -2.91 -30.38 -23.62
CA GLU A 66 -1.95 -31.30 -22.98
C GLU A 66 -2.58 -32.67 -22.69
N GLY A 67 -3.84 -32.71 -22.26
CA GLY A 67 -4.59 -33.95 -22.06
C GLY A 67 -4.83 -34.75 -23.35
N GLU A 68 -5.06 -34.07 -24.48
CA GLU A 68 -5.17 -34.70 -25.80
C GLU A 68 -3.83 -35.29 -26.28
N GLU A 69 -2.72 -34.58 -26.04
CA GLU A 69 -1.37 -35.08 -26.32
C GLU A 69 -1.09 -36.35 -25.51
N ILE A 70 -1.39 -36.34 -24.21
CA ILE A 70 -1.19 -37.49 -23.32
C ILE A 70 -2.10 -38.67 -23.71
N ALA A 71 -3.35 -38.42 -24.10
CA ALA A 71 -4.24 -39.48 -24.58
C ALA A 71 -3.66 -40.20 -25.81
N ARG A 72 -2.97 -39.47 -26.70
CA ARG A 72 -2.36 -39.99 -27.93
C ARG A 72 -0.99 -40.62 -27.71
N GLU A 73 -0.08 -39.93 -27.02
CA GLU A 73 1.35 -40.27 -26.94
C GLU A 73 1.76 -40.95 -25.62
N GLY A 74 0.86 -40.98 -24.63
CA GLY A 74 1.13 -41.48 -23.28
C GLY A 74 1.51 -40.39 -22.29
N SER A 75 1.39 -40.69 -21.00
CA SER A 75 1.69 -39.76 -19.92
C SER A 75 3.17 -39.42 -19.84
N HIS A 76 3.49 -38.23 -19.33
CA HIS A 76 4.87 -37.78 -19.20
C HIS A 76 5.72 -38.75 -18.37
N GLU A 77 5.15 -39.34 -17.31
CA GLU A 77 5.80 -40.35 -16.48
C GLU A 77 6.06 -41.67 -17.24
N ALA A 78 5.11 -42.13 -18.08
CA ALA A 78 5.30 -43.32 -18.91
C ALA A 78 6.29 -43.09 -20.05
N ARG A 79 6.28 -41.90 -20.66
CA ARG A 79 7.27 -41.48 -21.68
C ARG A 79 8.67 -41.42 -21.10
N VAL A 80 8.83 -40.84 -19.91
CA VAL A 80 10.11 -40.81 -19.18
C VAL A 80 10.59 -42.22 -18.84
N PHE A 81 9.72 -43.09 -18.33
CA PHE A 81 10.07 -44.50 -18.08
C PHE A 81 10.55 -45.22 -19.35
N ARG A 82 9.83 -45.08 -20.47
CA ARG A 82 10.20 -45.67 -21.77
C ARG A 82 11.52 -45.12 -22.33
N SER A 83 11.87 -43.87 -22.03
CA SER A 83 13.13 -43.26 -22.49
C SER A 83 14.39 -43.67 -21.70
N VAL A 84 14.26 -44.26 -20.51
CA VAL A 84 15.42 -44.66 -19.69
C VAL A 84 15.83 -46.10 -20.03
N PRO A 85 16.96 -46.38 -20.70
CA PRO A 85 17.40 -47.75 -20.96
C PRO A 85 17.76 -48.50 -19.66
N PRO A 86 17.85 -49.85 -19.67
CA PRO A 86 18.27 -50.63 -18.50
C PRO A 86 19.68 -50.27 -18.00
N GLU A 87 20.53 -49.78 -18.89
CA GLU A 87 21.90 -49.28 -18.59
C GLU A 87 21.91 -47.93 -17.85
N GLY A 88 20.74 -47.31 -17.68
CA GLY A 88 20.55 -46.04 -16.99
C GLY A 88 20.85 -44.82 -17.87
N LEU A 89 20.09 -43.74 -17.66
CA LEU A 89 20.24 -42.49 -18.39
C LEU A 89 20.76 -41.38 -17.47
N PRO A 90 21.73 -40.54 -17.89
CA PRO A 90 22.11 -39.35 -17.14
C PRO A 90 20.91 -38.45 -16.85
N GLN A 91 20.76 -38.00 -15.59
CA GLN A 91 19.64 -37.15 -15.20
C GLN A 91 19.62 -35.83 -15.98
N SER A 92 20.79 -35.29 -16.31
CA SER A 92 20.94 -34.05 -17.09
C SER A 92 20.32 -34.17 -18.48
N GLU A 93 20.47 -35.32 -19.14
CA GLU A 93 19.93 -35.60 -20.46
C GLU A 93 18.42 -35.85 -20.40
N LEU A 94 17.97 -36.62 -19.40
CA LEU A 94 16.55 -36.88 -19.17
C LEU A 94 15.77 -35.57 -18.95
N MET A 95 16.34 -34.62 -18.21
CA MET A 95 15.70 -33.33 -17.89
C MET A 95 15.66 -32.35 -19.07
N ARG A 96 16.38 -32.62 -20.17
CA ARG A 96 16.33 -31.84 -21.42
C ARG A 96 15.21 -32.29 -22.35
N LEU A 97 14.64 -33.47 -22.15
CA LEU A 97 13.50 -33.95 -22.94
C LEU A 97 12.25 -33.08 -22.67
N PRO A 98 11.36 -32.87 -23.66
CA PRO A 98 10.15 -32.04 -23.50
C PRO A 98 9.26 -32.46 -22.32
N SER A 99 9.13 -33.76 -22.07
CA SER A 99 8.38 -34.33 -20.93
C SER A 99 9.25 -34.63 -19.70
N GLY A 100 10.55 -34.35 -19.77
CA GLY A 100 11.58 -34.83 -18.85
C GLY A 100 11.38 -34.35 -17.41
N LYS A 101 11.21 -33.04 -17.22
CA LYS A 101 11.09 -32.44 -15.87
C LYS A 101 9.81 -32.87 -15.15
N VAL A 102 8.68 -32.84 -15.86
CA VAL A 102 7.35 -33.16 -15.30
C VAL A 102 7.21 -34.67 -15.08
N GLY A 103 7.62 -35.47 -16.07
CA GLY A 103 7.55 -36.92 -16.00
C GLY A 103 8.52 -37.53 -14.98
N PHE A 104 9.72 -36.97 -14.81
CA PHE A 104 10.72 -37.46 -13.85
C PHE A 104 10.21 -37.39 -12.41
N SER A 105 9.65 -36.26 -11.98
CA SER A 105 9.14 -36.11 -10.62
C SER A 105 8.02 -37.10 -10.31
N LYS A 106 7.13 -37.37 -11.28
CA LYS A 106 5.99 -38.28 -11.08
C LYS A 106 6.39 -39.76 -11.19
N ALA A 107 7.31 -40.10 -12.10
CA ALA A 107 7.89 -41.44 -12.18
C ALA A 107 8.68 -41.81 -10.90
N MET A 108 9.36 -40.83 -10.28
CA MET A 108 9.97 -41.00 -8.95
C MET A 108 8.92 -41.22 -7.85
N SER A 109 7.84 -40.44 -7.81
CA SER A 109 6.77 -40.64 -6.80
C SER A 109 6.04 -41.97 -6.94
N ASN A 110 5.92 -42.47 -8.18
CA ASN A 110 5.31 -43.77 -8.48
C ASN A 110 6.30 -44.94 -8.30
N LYS A 111 7.55 -44.68 -7.89
CA LYS A 111 8.63 -45.66 -7.72
C LYS A 111 8.97 -46.45 -9.00
N TRP A 112 8.77 -45.87 -10.18
CA TRP A 112 9.09 -46.49 -11.47
C TRP A 112 10.58 -46.36 -11.83
N ILE A 113 11.22 -45.31 -11.33
CA ILE A 113 12.63 -44.99 -11.55
C ILE A 113 13.33 -44.67 -10.22
N ARG A 114 14.65 -44.86 -10.17
CA ARG A 114 15.52 -44.50 -9.04
C ARG A 114 16.72 -43.70 -9.53
N VAL A 115 17.25 -42.83 -8.68
CA VAL A 115 18.46 -42.05 -8.98
C VAL A 115 19.64 -42.63 -8.22
N ASP A 116 20.72 -42.90 -8.92
CA ASP A 116 22.02 -43.23 -8.35
C ASP A 116 22.95 -42.03 -8.48
N LYS A 117 23.55 -41.61 -7.36
CA LYS A 117 24.45 -40.45 -7.29
C LYS A 117 25.93 -40.84 -7.31
N SER A 118 26.23 -42.13 -7.42
CA SER A 118 27.60 -42.68 -7.31
C SER A 118 28.39 -42.70 -8.64
N ALA A 119 27.76 -42.34 -9.77
CA ALA A 119 28.42 -42.33 -11.07
C ALA A 119 29.31 -41.09 -11.27
N ALA A 120 30.49 -41.30 -11.88
CA ALA A 120 31.50 -40.25 -12.12
C ALA A 120 31.03 -39.13 -13.08
N ASP A 121 29.99 -39.39 -13.87
CA ASP A 121 29.40 -38.48 -14.87
C ASP A 121 28.11 -37.78 -14.35
N GLY A 122 27.94 -37.73 -13.02
CA GLY A 122 26.78 -37.14 -12.35
C GLY A 122 25.62 -38.12 -12.09
N PRO A 123 24.51 -37.65 -11.49
CA PRO A 123 23.39 -38.52 -11.12
C PRO A 123 22.78 -39.26 -12.32
N ARG A 124 22.63 -40.58 -12.22
CA ARG A 124 22.02 -41.44 -13.24
C ARG A 124 20.68 -42.00 -12.79
N VAL A 125 19.74 -42.11 -13.72
CA VAL A 125 18.38 -42.62 -13.49
C VAL A 125 18.29 -44.04 -14.02
N PHE A 126 17.83 -44.97 -13.20
CA PHE A 126 17.59 -46.38 -13.56
C PHE A 126 16.12 -46.73 -13.41
N ARG A 127 15.63 -47.67 -14.22
CA ARG A 127 14.31 -48.29 -14.01
C ARG A 127 14.33 -49.18 -12.75
N VAL A 128 13.23 -49.17 -12.00
CA VAL A 128 13.03 -50.05 -10.84
C VAL A 128 12.13 -51.24 -11.20
N VAL A 129 11.23 -51.05 -12.15
CA VAL A 129 10.29 -52.05 -12.64
C VAL A 129 10.53 -52.33 -14.13
N ASP A 130 10.21 -53.54 -14.59
CA ASP A 130 10.44 -53.94 -15.99
C ASP A 130 9.34 -53.43 -16.94
N SER A 131 8.11 -53.29 -16.44
CA SER A 131 6.96 -52.77 -17.18
C SER A 131 6.10 -51.83 -16.32
N VAL A 132 5.41 -50.90 -16.97
CA VAL A 132 4.52 -49.92 -16.35
C VAL A 132 3.22 -49.86 -17.16
N GLU A 133 2.09 -49.87 -16.45
CA GLU A 133 0.78 -49.57 -17.04
C GLU A 133 0.49 -48.08 -16.96
N ASP A 134 0.18 -47.46 -18.11
CA ASP A 134 -0.14 -46.04 -18.20
C ASP A 134 -1.62 -45.79 -17.89
N GLU A 135 -1.98 -45.86 -16.60
CA GLU A 135 -3.35 -45.60 -16.14
C GLU A 135 -3.85 -44.20 -16.54
N VAL A 136 -2.95 -43.21 -16.60
CA VAL A 136 -3.30 -41.82 -16.92
C VAL A 136 -3.71 -41.72 -18.39
N GLN A 137 -2.94 -42.29 -19.31
CA GLN A 137 -3.32 -42.35 -20.72
C GLN A 137 -4.65 -43.10 -20.91
N ARG A 138 -4.82 -44.26 -20.27
CA ARG A 138 -6.04 -45.06 -20.37
C ARG A 138 -7.27 -44.29 -19.87
N ARG A 139 -7.15 -43.56 -18.75
CA ARG A 139 -8.23 -42.71 -18.22
C ARG A 139 -8.58 -41.57 -19.18
N LEU A 140 -7.60 -40.89 -19.78
CA LEU A 140 -7.86 -39.81 -20.73
C LEU A 140 -8.45 -40.33 -22.06
N GLN A 141 -8.06 -41.51 -22.53
CA GLN A 141 -8.67 -42.15 -23.69
C GLN A 141 -10.15 -42.50 -23.46
N LEU A 142 -10.53 -42.89 -22.24
CA LEU A 142 -11.94 -43.09 -21.86
C LEU A 142 -12.74 -41.78 -21.88
N VAL A 143 -12.13 -40.67 -21.45
CA VAL A 143 -12.74 -39.33 -21.56
C VAL A 143 -12.89 -38.93 -23.02
N GLN A 144 -11.87 -39.17 -23.86
CA GLN A 144 -11.90 -38.89 -25.30
C GLN A 144 -13.01 -39.66 -26.02
N GLY A 145 -13.30 -40.89 -25.58
CA GLY A 145 -14.41 -41.73 -26.07
C GLY A 145 -15.79 -41.32 -25.55
N GLY A 146 -15.94 -40.16 -24.92
CA GLY A 146 -17.22 -39.66 -24.38
C GLY A 146 -17.70 -40.36 -23.11
N GLN A 147 -16.85 -41.20 -22.48
CA GLN A 147 -17.19 -41.96 -21.28
C GLN A 147 -16.60 -41.34 -20.01
N ALA A 148 -16.47 -40.01 -19.99
CA ALA A 148 -15.99 -39.27 -18.82
C ALA A 148 -16.78 -39.61 -17.54
N GLU A 149 -18.06 -39.97 -17.68
CA GLU A 149 -18.93 -40.34 -16.56
C GLU A 149 -18.57 -41.67 -15.87
N LYS A 150 -17.77 -42.54 -16.52
CA LYS A 150 -17.28 -43.79 -15.92
C LYS A 150 -16.10 -43.60 -14.97
N LEU A 151 -15.45 -42.44 -14.98
CA LEU A 151 -14.37 -42.12 -14.04
C LEU A 151 -14.94 -41.70 -12.68
N GLY A 152 -14.32 -42.16 -11.59
CA GLY A 152 -14.73 -41.75 -10.24
C GLY A 152 -14.37 -40.27 -9.96
N GLU A 153 -15.12 -39.62 -9.06
CA GLU A 153 -14.89 -38.20 -8.70
C GLU A 153 -13.45 -37.93 -8.23
N LYS A 154 -12.84 -38.87 -7.51
CA LYS A 154 -11.44 -38.78 -7.07
C LYS A 154 -10.47 -38.72 -8.24
N GLU A 155 -10.71 -39.51 -9.28
CA GLU A 155 -9.86 -39.57 -10.47
C GLU A 155 -9.99 -38.30 -11.32
N ARG A 156 -11.22 -37.81 -11.52
CA ARG A 156 -11.47 -36.54 -12.22
C ARG A 156 -10.84 -35.36 -11.51
N SER A 157 -10.91 -35.34 -10.17
CA SER A 157 -10.29 -34.30 -9.35
C SER A 157 -8.75 -34.29 -9.47
N GLU A 158 -8.12 -35.45 -9.54
CA GLU A 158 -6.67 -35.55 -9.79
C GLU A 158 -6.30 -35.05 -11.19
N LEU A 159 -7.02 -35.49 -12.23
CA LEU A 159 -6.79 -35.06 -13.62
C LEU A 159 -6.99 -33.55 -13.81
N ARG A 160 -7.97 -32.96 -13.10
CA ARG A 160 -8.21 -31.52 -13.10
C ARG A 160 -7.08 -30.75 -12.41
N LYS A 161 -6.59 -31.21 -11.25
CA LYS A 161 -5.42 -30.61 -10.57
C LYS A 161 -4.17 -30.66 -11.44
N ARG A 162 -4.05 -31.71 -12.26
CA ARG A 162 -2.97 -31.87 -13.25
C ARG A 162 -3.17 -31.06 -14.54
N LYS A 163 -4.27 -30.31 -14.68
CA LYS A 163 -4.63 -29.54 -15.89
C LYS A 163 -4.77 -30.40 -17.16
N LEU A 164 -5.13 -31.68 -17.01
CA LEU A 164 -5.35 -32.60 -18.13
C LEU A 164 -6.82 -32.71 -18.55
N LEU A 165 -7.71 -32.25 -17.67
CA LEU A 165 -9.15 -32.31 -17.81
C LEU A 165 -9.77 -31.00 -17.34
N THR A 166 -10.74 -30.49 -18.09
CA THR A 166 -11.47 -29.26 -17.76
C THR A 166 -12.97 -29.52 -17.80
N GLU A 167 -13.68 -28.94 -16.83
CA GLU A 167 -15.15 -28.94 -16.81
C GLU A 167 -15.65 -27.73 -17.58
N VAL A 168 -16.24 -27.94 -18.76
CA VAL A 168 -16.86 -26.89 -19.56
C VAL A 168 -18.34 -26.83 -19.21
N THR A 169 -18.76 -25.72 -18.62
CA THR A 169 -20.16 -25.46 -18.32
C THR A 169 -20.78 -24.68 -19.46
N LEU A 170 -21.61 -25.35 -20.26
CA LEU A 170 -22.40 -24.70 -21.30
C LEU A 170 -23.65 -24.11 -20.66
N LYS A 171 -23.79 -22.78 -20.78
CA LYS A 171 -24.95 -22.04 -20.31
C LYS A 171 -25.90 -21.80 -21.48
N THR A 172 -27.08 -22.41 -21.44
CA THR A 172 -28.17 -22.16 -22.39
C THR A 172 -29.32 -21.48 -21.68
N TYR A 173 -30.15 -20.76 -22.44
CA TYR A 173 -31.35 -20.12 -21.92
C TYR A 173 -32.55 -20.82 -22.51
N TRP A 174 -33.48 -21.24 -21.65
CA TRP A 174 -34.81 -21.66 -22.05
C TRP A 174 -35.73 -20.44 -22.00
N VAL A 175 -36.15 -19.99 -23.17
CA VAL A 175 -36.94 -18.76 -23.34
C VAL A 175 -38.41 -19.11 -23.51
N SER A 176 -39.29 -18.54 -22.70
CA SER A 176 -40.74 -18.69 -22.74
C SER A 176 -41.44 -17.32 -22.89
N LYS A 177 -42.70 -17.35 -23.31
CA LYS A 177 -43.54 -16.15 -23.45
C LYS A 177 -43.80 -15.55 -22.06
N GLY A 178 -43.46 -14.27 -21.86
CA GLY A 178 -43.77 -13.54 -20.63
C GLY A 178 -45.19 -12.98 -20.62
N SER A 179 -45.58 -12.35 -19.50
CA SER A 179 -46.92 -11.76 -19.30
C SER A 179 -47.23 -10.63 -20.28
N ALA A 180 -46.21 -9.90 -20.73
CA ALA A 180 -46.30 -8.78 -21.66
C ALA A 180 -45.73 -9.13 -23.06
N PHE A 181 -45.84 -10.40 -23.47
CA PHE A 181 -45.32 -10.86 -24.76
C PHE A 181 -45.91 -10.06 -25.92
N SER A 182 -45.04 -9.42 -26.70
CA SER A 182 -45.39 -8.68 -27.91
C SER A 182 -44.30 -8.86 -28.95
N THR A 183 -44.69 -8.92 -30.22
CA THR A 183 -43.77 -8.99 -31.36
C THR A 183 -43.20 -7.63 -31.75
N SER A 184 -43.76 -6.53 -31.23
CA SER A 184 -43.31 -5.16 -31.48
C SER A 184 -42.64 -4.57 -30.23
N ILE A 185 -41.37 -4.17 -30.36
CA ILE A 185 -40.64 -3.48 -29.29
C ILE A 185 -41.06 -2.01 -29.30
N SER A 186 -41.88 -1.59 -28.33
CA SER A 186 -42.16 -0.16 -28.13
C SER A 186 -40.97 0.53 -27.45
N LYS A 187 -40.44 1.59 -28.06
CA LYS A 187 -39.39 2.41 -27.44
C LYS A 187 -40.03 3.23 -26.31
N GLN A 188 -39.59 3.00 -25.08
CA GLN A 188 -39.96 3.83 -23.93
C GLN A 188 -39.20 5.15 -23.98
N GLU A 189 -39.86 6.24 -23.57
CA GLU A 189 -39.25 7.57 -23.48
C GLU A 189 -38.29 7.62 -22.28
N THR A 190 -37.15 8.29 -22.41
CA THR A 190 -36.11 8.33 -21.36
C THR A 190 -36.24 9.52 -20.42
N GLU A 191 -36.65 10.67 -20.96
CA GLU A 191 -36.71 11.93 -20.21
C GLU A 191 -38.00 12.69 -20.53
N LEU A 192 -38.47 13.47 -19.57
CA LEU A 192 -39.61 14.35 -19.75
C LEU A 192 -39.16 15.62 -20.47
N SER A 193 -39.68 15.86 -21.67
CA SER A 193 -39.35 17.07 -22.43
C SER A 193 -40.34 18.22 -22.14
N PRO A 194 -39.93 19.50 -22.31
CA PRO A 194 -40.83 20.65 -22.19
C PRO A 194 -42.06 20.58 -23.11
N GLU A 195 -41.93 20.00 -24.29
CA GLU A 195 -43.00 19.84 -25.29
C GLU A 195 -44.02 18.79 -24.85
N MET A 196 -43.56 17.70 -24.22
CA MET A 196 -44.46 16.70 -23.65
C MET A 196 -45.29 17.31 -22.52
N ILE A 197 -44.68 18.16 -21.68
CA ILE A 197 -45.38 18.87 -20.60
C ILE A 197 -46.45 19.80 -21.19
N SER A 198 -46.11 20.53 -22.25
CA SER A 198 -47.02 21.48 -22.90
C SER A 198 -48.19 20.81 -23.63
N SER A 199 -47.95 19.65 -24.26
CA SER A 199 -48.97 18.93 -25.03
C SER A 199 -49.78 17.92 -24.21
N GLY A 200 -49.32 17.57 -23.00
CA GLY A 200 -49.91 16.53 -22.16
C GLY A 200 -49.59 15.09 -22.60
N SER A 201 -48.76 14.91 -23.64
CA SER A 201 -48.47 13.59 -24.23
C SER A 201 -47.71 12.64 -23.30
N TRP A 202 -47.15 13.13 -22.19
CA TRP A 202 -46.48 12.32 -21.18
C TRP A 202 -47.44 11.38 -20.42
N ARG A 203 -48.75 11.66 -20.43
CA ARG A 203 -49.75 10.83 -19.74
C ARG A 203 -49.96 9.47 -20.41
N ASP A 204 -49.76 9.42 -21.72
CA ASP A 204 -50.09 8.26 -22.56
C ASP A 204 -48.85 7.48 -23.02
N ARG A 205 -47.64 7.91 -22.65
CA ARG A 205 -46.37 7.28 -23.06
C ARG A 205 -45.69 6.56 -21.88
N PRO A 206 -45.24 5.31 -22.07
CA PRO A 206 -44.45 4.61 -21.05
C PRO A 206 -43.02 5.17 -21.00
N PHE A 207 -42.57 5.55 -19.81
CA PHE A 207 -41.20 5.98 -19.55
C PHE A 207 -40.35 4.83 -19.05
N LYS A 208 -39.07 4.85 -19.44
CA LYS A 208 -38.08 3.93 -18.90
C LYS A 208 -37.91 4.18 -17.40
N PRO A 209 -38.03 3.17 -16.53
CA PRO A 209 -37.85 3.36 -15.10
C PRO A 209 -36.42 3.82 -14.78
N TYR A 210 -36.30 4.82 -13.92
CA TYR A 210 -35.00 5.34 -13.49
C TYR A 210 -34.30 4.33 -12.59
N ASN A 211 -33.02 4.09 -12.84
CA ASN A 211 -32.21 3.19 -12.03
C ASN A 211 -31.72 3.89 -10.75
N PHE A 212 -32.49 3.77 -9.66
CA PHE A 212 -32.13 4.31 -8.34
C PHE A 212 -30.93 3.61 -7.68
N SER A 213 -30.45 2.50 -8.23
CA SER A 213 -29.23 1.83 -7.74
C SER A 213 -27.95 2.42 -8.31
N ALA A 214 -28.04 3.37 -9.26
CA ALA A 214 -26.88 4.07 -9.80
C ALA A 214 -26.51 5.30 -8.95
N HIS A 215 -25.21 5.60 -8.85
CA HIS A 215 -24.69 6.70 -8.02
C HIS A 215 -25.02 8.12 -8.55
N GLY A 216 -25.58 8.24 -9.75
CA GLY A 216 -25.83 9.52 -10.40
C GLY A 216 -24.55 10.18 -10.93
N ILE A 217 -24.70 11.42 -11.39
CA ILE A 217 -23.60 12.23 -11.92
C ILE A 217 -23.15 13.18 -10.81
N LEU A 218 -21.87 13.13 -10.45
CA LEU A 218 -21.29 14.07 -9.49
C LEU A 218 -21.19 15.46 -10.13
N PRO A 219 -21.71 16.52 -9.48
CA PRO A 219 -21.58 17.87 -10.01
C PRO A 219 -20.12 18.33 -9.97
N GLU A 220 -19.72 19.13 -10.96
CA GLU A 220 -18.41 19.76 -10.95
C GLU A 220 -18.31 20.72 -9.75
N SER A 221 -17.24 20.59 -8.97
CA SER A 221 -17.01 21.40 -7.78
C SER A 221 -15.52 21.71 -7.61
N GLY A 222 -15.21 22.83 -6.94
CA GLY A 222 -13.84 23.13 -6.56
C GLY A 222 -13.30 22.12 -5.54
N HIS A 223 -12.00 21.84 -5.60
CA HIS A 223 -11.34 20.90 -4.70
C HIS A 223 -10.20 21.58 -3.95
N LEU A 224 -10.22 21.49 -2.63
CA LEU A 224 -9.07 21.86 -1.79
C LEU A 224 -8.13 20.67 -1.67
N HIS A 225 -6.82 20.93 -1.78
CA HIS A 225 -5.80 19.90 -1.61
C HIS A 225 -5.92 19.23 -0.22
N PRO A 226 -5.99 17.89 -0.12
CA PRO A 226 -6.20 17.19 1.15
C PRO A 226 -5.23 17.59 2.26
N LEU A 227 -3.93 17.67 1.97
CA LEU A 227 -2.92 18.13 2.92
C LEU A 227 -3.22 19.53 3.50
N LEU A 228 -3.76 20.44 2.69
CA LEU A 228 -4.09 21.80 3.13
C LEU A 228 -5.38 21.84 3.97
N LYS A 229 -6.32 20.91 3.72
CA LYS A 229 -7.48 20.70 4.60
C LYS A 229 -7.01 20.25 5.98
N VAL A 230 -6.10 19.28 6.03
CA VAL A 230 -5.49 18.79 7.29
C VAL A 230 -4.71 19.91 7.99
N ARG A 231 -3.90 20.69 7.27
CA ARG A 231 -3.22 21.87 7.82
C ARG A 231 -4.21 22.85 8.46
N THR A 232 -5.36 23.08 7.82
CA THR A 232 -6.41 23.97 8.33
C THR A 232 -6.98 23.44 9.65
N GLN A 233 -7.20 22.13 9.76
CA GLN A 233 -7.63 21.48 11.00
C GLN A 233 -6.58 21.64 12.13
N PHE A 234 -5.30 21.36 11.86
CA PHE A 234 -4.23 21.55 12.85
C PHE A 234 -4.12 22.99 13.33
N ARG A 235 -4.19 23.95 12.40
CA ARG A 235 -4.19 25.37 12.70
C ARG A 235 -5.34 25.73 13.65
N GLN A 236 -6.53 25.19 13.38
CA GLN A 236 -7.71 25.41 14.22
C GLN A 236 -7.53 24.85 15.64
N ILE A 237 -6.97 23.65 15.79
CA ILE A 237 -6.69 23.04 17.11
C ILE A 237 -5.78 23.96 17.96
N PHE A 238 -4.71 24.49 17.38
CA PHE A 238 -3.82 25.41 18.09
C PHE A 238 -4.52 26.71 18.51
N LEU A 239 -5.33 27.30 17.63
CA LEU A 239 -6.09 28.51 17.93
C LEU A 239 -7.08 28.27 19.08
N GLU A 240 -7.78 27.13 19.09
CA GLU A 240 -8.68 26.74 20.19
C GLU A 240 -7.95 26.54 21.52
N MET A 241 -6.70 26.08 21.50
CA MET A 241 -5.87 25.93 22.69
C MET A 241 -5.20 27.24 23.16
N GLY A 242 -5.50 28.36 22.48
CA GLY A 242 -4.99 29.69 22.79
C GLY A 242 -3.55 29.92 22.33
N PHE A 243 -3.06 29.18 21.34
CA PHE A 243 -1.77 29.42 20.72
C PHE A 243 -1.89 30.52 19.65
N THR A 244 -0.85 31.34 19.53
CA THR A 244 -0.72 32.39 18.50
C THR A 244 0.15 31.91 17.35
N GLU A 245 -0.29 32.11 16.11
CA GLU A 245 0.48 31.71 14.93
C GLU A 245 1.70 32.62 14.78
N MET A 246 2.91 32.04 14.73
CA MET A 246 4.15 32.79 14.51
C MET A 246 4.51 32.82 13.03
N PRO A 247 5.05 33.94 12.52
CA PRO A 247 5.41 34.08 11.11
C PRO A 247 6.60 33.20 10.75
N THR A 248 6.53 32.58 9.58
CA THR A 248 7.55 31.68 9.03
C THR A 248 7.90 32.04 7.59
N ASP A 249 7.78 33.31 7.20
CA ASP A 249 7.97 33.85 5.86
C ASP A 249 9.44 33.86 5.39
N ASN A 250 10.16 32.74 5.55
CA ASN A 250 11.57 32.60 5.20
C ASN A 250 11.98 31.13 5.01
N TYR A 251 12.00 30.62 3.78
CA TYR A 251 12.56 29.28 3.51
C TYR A 251 14.07 29.24 3.70
N ILE A 252 14.73 30.35 3.39
CA ILE A 252 16.15 30.55 3.64
C ILE A 252 16.34 30.97 5.09
N GLU A 253 17.22 30.28 5.79
CA GLU A 253 17.59 30.58 7.15
C GLU A 253 19.12 30.61 7.28
N SER A 254 19.63 31.45 8.19
CA SER A 254 21.07 31.42 8.50
C SER A 254 21.38 30.22 9.39
N SER A 255 22.56 29.62 9.23
CA SER A 255 23.03 28.52 10.09
C SER A 255 23.01 28.90 11.58
N PHE A 256 23.23 30.18 11.89
CA PHE A 256 23.07 30.73 13.24
C PHE A 256 21.67 30.47 13.81
N TRP A 257 20.61 30.92 13.13
CA TRP A 257 19.23 30.76 13.62
C TRP A 257 18.74 29.33 13.54
N ASN A 258 19.19 28.57 12.53
CA ASN A 258 18.77 27.19 12.35
C ASN A 258 19.45 26.23 13.33
N PHE A 259 20.68 26.50 13.78
CA PHE A 259 21.41 25.56 14.63
C PHE A 259 22.02 26.22 15.88
N ASP A 260 22.87 27.23 15.72
CA ASP A 260 23.66 27.77 16.84
C ASP A 260 22.79 28.39 17.94
N ALA A 261 21.72 29.11 17.56
CA ALA A 261 20.76 29.74 18.48
C ALA A 261 19.96 28.72 19.30
N LEU A 262 19.80 27.49 18.78
CA LEU A 262 19.16 26.36 19.46
C LEU A 262 20.13 25.58 20.35
N PHE A 263 21.35 26.09 20.53
CA PHE A 263 22.43 25.41 21.25
C PHE A 263 22.87 24.08 20.61
N GLN A 264 22.66 23.90 19.31
CA GLN A 264 23.17 22.73 18.58
C GLN A 264 24.63 22.96 18.14
N PRO A 265 25.58 22.06 18.45
CA PRO A 265 27.00 22.29 18.22
C PRO A 265 27.35 22.32 16.71
N GLN A 266 28.41 23.05 16.32
CA GLN A 266 28.80 23.19 14.91
C GLN A 266 29.28 21.89 14.26
N GLN A 267 29.81 20.97 15.06
CA GLN A 267 30.27 19.64 14.61
C GLN A 267 29.15 18.59 14.55
N HIS A 268 27.89 19.00 14.73
CA HIS A 268 26.76 18.07 14.72
C HIS A 268 26.52 17.50 13.32
N PRO A 269 26.35 16.16 13.15
CA PRO A 269 26.16 15.52 11.84
C PRO A 269 25.04 16.14 11.00
N ALA A 270 23.91 16.48 11.61
CA ALA A 270 22.81 17.16 10.92
C ALA A 270 23.16 18.51 10.24
N ARG A 271 24.36 19.09 10.46
CA ARG A 271 24.87 20.28 9.76
C ARG A 271 25.74 19.93 8.55
N ASP A 272 25.92 18.65 8.25
CA ASP A 272 26.67 18.18 7.09
C ASP A 272 25.90 18.49 5.79
N GLN A 273 26.63 18.66 4.70
CA GLN A 273 26.08 18.84 3.36
C GLN A 273 25.23 17.65 2.92
N HIS A 274 25.53 16.47 3.46
CA HIS A 274 24.74 15.26 3.23
C HIS A 274 23.34 15.33 3.86
N ASP A 275 23.12 16.12 4.91
CA ASP A 275 21.82 16.21 5.62
C ASP A 275 21.09 17.53 5.35
N THR A 276 21.81 18.59 4.99
CA THR A 276 21.28 19.95 4.86
C THR A 276 21.58 20.59 3.51
N PHE A 277 20.57 21.21 2.89
CA PHE A 277 20.74 22.02 1.69
C PHE A 277 21.32 23.40 2.02
N PHE A 278 22.63 23.56 1.83
CA PHE A 278 23.29 24.86 1.88
C PHE A 278 23.10 25.66 0.58
N LEU A 279 23.02 26.97 0.70
CA LEU A 279 22.86 27.83 -0.46
C LEU A 279 24.19 28.16 -1.13
N ARG A 280 24.17 28.11 -2.46
CA ARG A 280 25.21 28.72 -3.29
C ARG A 280 25.04 30.24 -3.40
N ASP A 281 23.79 30.70 -3.51
CA ASP A 281 23.43 32.11 -3.65
C ASP A 281 22.06 32.39 -2.98
N PRO A 282 21.96 33.31 -2.00
CA PRO A 282 23.06 33.98 -1.30
C PRO A 282 23.76 33.04 -0.31
N PRO A 283 25.11 32.86 -0.35
CA PRO A 283 25.79 31.86 0.47
C PRO A 283 25.93 32.26 1.94
N GLN A 284 25.88 33.56 2.24
CA GLN A 284 26.06 34.09 3.59
C GLN A 284 24.93 35.04 3.99
N ALA A 285 24.59 35.02 5.27
CA ALA A 285 23.63 35.94 5.86
C ALA A 285 24.20 37.37 5.88
N LEU A 286 23.42 38.33 5.39
CA LEU A 286 23.82 39.74 5.34
C LEU A 286 23.87 40.38 6.74
N GLN A 287 22.96 40.00 7.62
CA GLN A 287 22.84 40.58 8.96
C GLN A 287 22.50 39.52 10.01
N LEU A 288 23.18 39.59 11.16
CA LEU A 288 22.91 38.79 12.35
C LEU A 288 22.91 39.69 13.60
N PRO A 289 22.16 39.36 14.65
CA PRO A 289 22.15 40.13 15.89
C PRO A 289 23.47 39.91 16.67
N MET A 290 24.50 40.70 16.36
CA MET A 290 25.86 40.46 16.83
C MET A 290 26.00 40.35 18.36
N ASP A 291 25.24 41.12 19.14
CA ASP A 291 25.25 41.02 20.61
C ASP A 291 24.78 39.65 21.10
N TYR A 292 23.76 39.08 20.45
CA TYR A 292 23.28 37.74 20.78
C TYR A 292 24.24 36.67 20.28
N VAL A 293 24.78 36.83 19.06
CA VAL A 293 25.82 35.95 18.50
C VAL A 293 27.03 35.85 19.43
N HIS A 294 27.48 36.97 20.02
CA HIS A 294 28.59 36.96 20.98
C HIS A 294 28.28 36.17 22.25
N ARG A 295 27.06 36.28 22.77
CA ARG A 295 26.62 35.47 23.92
C ARG A 295 26.56 33.99 23.59
N VAL A 296 26.01 33.64 22.43
CA VAL A 296 25.95 32.24 21.92
C VAL A 296 27.36 31.69 21.73
N LYS A 297 28.27 32.42 21.07
CA LYS A 297 29.67 32.04 20.91
C LYS A 297 30.34 31.73 22.26
N ARG A 298 30.16 32.63 23.24
CA ARG A 298 30.73 32.46 24.58
C ARG A 298 30.19 31.20 25.26
N THR A 299 28.88 31.00 25.29
CA THR A 299 28.28 29.86 25.99
C THR A 299 28.53 28.52 25.30
N HIS A 300 28.55 28.49 23.96
CA HIS A 300 28.91 27.28 23.20
C HIS A 300 30.35 26.84 23.47
N SER A 301 31.30 27.78 23.51
CA SER A 301 32.73 27.43 23.62
C SER A 301 33.18 27.31 25.08
N GLN A 302 32.94 28.32 25.91
CA GLN A 302 33.49 28.45 27.26
C GLN A 302 32.50 28.05 28.35
N GLY A 303 31.21 27.90 28.01
CA GLY A 303 30.14 27.74 28.98
C GLY A 303 29.61 29.06 29.55
N GLY A 304 28.66 28.95 30.48
CA GLY A 304 27.91 30.07 31.04
C GLY A 304 26.50 29.66 31.45
N TYR A 305 25.80 30.52 32.19
CA TYR A 305 24.43 30.26 32.68
C TYR A 305 24.28 28.92 33.44
N GLY A 306 25.32 28.45 34.11
CA GLY A 306 25.35 27.16 34.82
C GLY A 306 25.79 25.95 33.97
N SER A 307 25.99 26.12 32.66
CA SER A 307 26.51 25.08 31.76
C SER A 307 28.03 25.20 31.55
N GLN A 308 28.68 24.07 31.26
CA GLN A 308 30.10 24.01 30.89
C GLN A 308 30.37 24.30 29.41
N GLY A 309 29.32 24.48 28.60
CA GLY A 309 29.45 24.57 27.15
C GLY A 309 29.93 23.27 26.51
N TYR A 310 30.26 23.33 25.22
CA TYR A 310 30.76 22.19 24.44
C TYR A 310 32.29 22.14 24.33
N LYS A 311 33.02 23.14 24.87
CA LYS A 311 34.49 23.17 24.93
C LYS A 311 35.18 23.00 23.57
N TYR A 312 34.64 23.68 22.54
CA TYR A 312 35.23 23.75 21.19
C TYR A 312 35.37 25.19 20.71
N ASN A 313 36.11 25.39 19.63
CA ASN A 313 36.26 26.70 19.00
C ASN A 313 35.08 26.99 18.07
N TRP A 314 34.16 27.86 18.51
CA TRP A 314 33.01 28.29 17.73
C TRP A 314 33.41 29.30 16.64
N LYS A 315 33.10 28.98 15.37
CA LYS A 315 33.47 29.77 14.20
C LYS A 315 32.30 30.61 13.69
N LEU A 316 32.51 31.92 13.52
CA LEU A 316 31.48 32.83 13.03
C LEU A 316 31.11 32.57 11.57
N ASP A 317 32.09 32.19 10.74
CA ASP A 317 31.87 31.94 9.32
C ASP A 317 30.92 30.77 9.07
N GLU A 318 30.95 29.75 9.94
CA GLU A 318 30.01 28.63 9.90
C GLU A 318 28.57 29.09 10.19
N ALA A 319 28.39 29.95 11.19
CA ALA A 319 27.09 30.49 11.57
C ALA A 319 26.50 31.43 10.49
N ARG A 320 27.35 32.04 9.66
CA ARG A 320 26.93 32.91 8.55
C ARG A 320 26.40 32.16 7.33
N LYS A 321 26.72 30.88 7.15
CA LYS A 321 26.25 30.12 5.97
C LYS A 321 24.73 30.11 5.89
N ASN A 322 24.16 30.41 4.73
CA ASN A 322 22.73 30.25 4.51
C ASN A 322 22.40 28.82 4.07
N LEU A 323 21.20 28.39 4.42
CA LEU A 323 20.66 27.08 4.13
C LEU A 323 19.13 27.17 3.95
N LEU A 324 18.54 26.14 3.36
CA LEU A 324 17.09 25.93 3.46
C LEU A 324 16.77 25.38 4.84
N ARG A 325 15.76 25.95 5.52
CA ARG A 325 15.46 25.57 6.91
C ARG A 325 15.19 24.07 7.02
N THR A 326 15.79 23.42 8.01
CA THR A 326 15.68 21.97 8.21
C THR A 326 14.54 21.55 9.13
N HIS A 327 14.06 22.50 9.94
CA HIS A 327 12.96 22.33 10.89
C HIS A 327 12.38 23.71 11.27
N THR A 328 11.12 23.73 11.73
CA THR A 328 10.44 24.97 12.16
C THR A 328 10.96 25.54 13.47
N THR A 329 11.82 24.81 14.19
CA THR A 329 12.36 25.24 15.49
C THR A 329 13.25 26.49 15.39
N SER A 330 13.77 26.78 14.19
CA SER A 330 14.43 28.05 13.89
C SER A 330 13.47 29.25 13.96
N ALA A 331 12.22 29.07 13.54
CA ALA A 331 11.17 30.08 13.70
C ALA A 331 10.82 30.30 15.18
N SER A 332 10.75 29.22 15.96
CA SER A 332 10.62 29.29 17.43
C SER A 332 11.77 30.05 18.08
N ALA A 333 13.03 29.80 17.67
CA ALA A 333 14.19 30.52 18.17
C ALA A 333 14.07 32.03 17.92
N ARG A 334 13.64 32.42 16.71
CA ARG A 334 13.38 33.83 16.35
C ARG A 334 12.25 34.41 17.19
N ALA A 335 11.14 33.70 17.35
CA ALA A 335 9.99 34.15 18.13
C ALA A 335 10.35 34.35 19.62
N LEU A 336 11.06 33.39 20.22
CA LEU A 336 11.53 33.46 21.60
C LEU A 336 12.57 34.56 21.80
N TYR A 337 13.48 34.77 20.85
CA TYR A 337 14.43 35.87 20.91
C TYR A 337 13.72 37.23 20.92
N ARG A 338 12.70 37.43 20.07
CA ARG A 338 11.87 38.64 20.06
C ARG A 338 11.08 38.79 21.36
N LEU A 339 10.50 37.70 21.88
CA LEU A 339 9.79 37.70 23.15
C LEU A 339 10.70 38.13 24.30
N ALA A 340 11.94 37.66 24.33
CA ALA A 340 12.93 38.01 25.34
C ALA A 340 13.34 39.49 25.32
N GLN A 341 13.06 40.24 24.25
CA GLN A 341 13.29 41.69 24.20
C GLN A 341 12.14 42.49 24.84
N LYS A 342 10.96 41.89 25.04
CA LYS A 342 9.82 42.58 25.65
C LYS A 342 10.04 42.76 27.15
N LYS A 343 9.72 43.96 27.64
CA LYS A 343 9.76 44.30 29.07
C LYS A 343 8.40 44.88 29.49
N PRO A 344 7.71 44.31 30.50
CA PRO A 344 8.07 43.07 31.21
C PRO A 344 7.95 41.83 30.30
N PHE A 345 8.54 40.70 30.74
CA PHE A 345 8.25 39.41 30.11
C PHE A 345 6.75 39.11 30.22
N THR A 346 6.18 38.50 29.19
CA THR A 346 4.78 38.07 29.17
C THR A 346 4.73 36.63 28.69
N PRO A 347 4.07 35.71 29.43
CA PRO A 347 3.89 34.34 28.98
C PRO A 347 3.24 34.27 27.60
N ALA A 348 3.64 33.28 26.81
CA ALA A 348 3.16 33.13 25.44
C ALA A 348 3.06 31.67 25.02
N LYS A 349 2.13 31.41 24.11
CA LYS A 349 1.97 30.15 23.39
C LYS A 349 2.07 30.46 21.90
N TYR A 350 3.03 29.87 21.20
CA TYR A 350 3.18 30.05 19.75
C TYR A 350 3.08 28.74 19.00
N PHE A 351 2.56 28.78 17.78
CA PHE A 351 2.59 27.64 16.88
C PHE A 351 2.94 28.06 15.45
N SER A 352 3.45 27.14 14.66
CA SER A 352 3.64 27.32 13.22
C SER A 352 3.41 26.02 12.48
N ILE A 353 2.93 26.12 11.25
CA ILE A 353 2.84 24.99 10.31
C ILE A 353 3.44 25.43 9.00
N ASP A 354 4.62 24.92 8.67
CA ASP A 354 5.30 25.35 7.45
C ASP A 354 6.26 24.31 6.89
N ARG A 355 6.67 24.53 5.65
CA ARG A 355 7.57 23.65 4.91
C ARG A 355 9.00 23.72 5.45
N VAL A 356 9.64 22.56 5.48
CA VAL A 356 11.05 22.36 5.85
C VAL A 356 11.72 21.48 4.79
N PHE A 357 13.04 21.56 4.71
CA PHE A 357 13.85 20.93 3.66
C PHE A 357 14.96 20.10 4.29
N ARG A 358 15.07 18.84 3.92
CA ARG A 358 16.12 17.94 4.41
C ARG A 358 16.75 17.19 3.25
N ASN A 359 18.07 17.15 3.23
CA ASN A 359 18.80 16.45 2.17
C ASN A 359 18.91 14.95 2.48
N GLU A 360 17.80 14.33 2.87
CA GLU A 360 17.79 12.89 3.16
C GLU A 360 17.68 12.10 1.84
N THR A 361 18.15 10.85 1.85
CA THR A 361 18.02 9.98 0.68
C THR A 361 16.54 9.72 0.43
N LEU A 362 16.05 10.07 -0.77
CA LEU A 362 14.66 9.87 -1.14
C LEU A 362 14.29 8.39 -1.05
N ASP A 363 13.29 8.08 -0.21
CA ASP A 363 12.67 6.77 -0.16
C ASP A 363 11.13 6.92 -0.22
N ALA A 364 10.41 5.81 -0.12
CA ALA A 364 8.95 5.81 -0.24
C ALA A 364 8.23 6.63 0.86
N THR A 365 8.93 7.01 1.93
CA THR A 365 8.41 7.68 3.13
C THR A 365 9.07 9.03 3.42
N HIS A 366 10.28 9.28 2.91
CA HIS A 366 11.08 10.48 3.17
C HIS A 366 11.19 11.32 1.90
N LEU A 367 10.50 12.47 1.92
CA LEU A 367 10.61 13.50 0.89
C LEU A 367 11.68 14.52 1.28
N ALA A 368 12.34 15.10 0.28
CA ALA A 368 13.30 16.18 0.49
C ALA A 368 12.68 17.46 1.10
N GLU A 369 11.35 17.59 1.00
CA GLU A 369 10.58 18.66 1.62
C GLU A 369 9.25 18.13 2.17
N PHE A 370 8.86 18.61 3.35
CA PHE A 370 7.58 18.28 3.98
C PHE A 370 7.13 19.40 4.91
N HIS A 371 5.87 19.36 5.37
CA HIS A 371 5.37 20.35 6.33
C HIS A 371 5.61 19.84 7.75
N GLN A 372 6.26 20.68 8.56
CA GLN A 372 6.45 20.43 9.98
C GLN A 372 5.50 21.32 10.78
N ILE A 373 4.94 20.74 11.85
CA ILE A 373 4.05 21.43 12.78
C ILE A 373 4.78 21.54 14.12
N GLU A 374 4.76 22.72 14.72
CA GLU A 374 5.45 22.99 15.98
C GLU A 374 4.63 23.89 16.89
N GLY A 375 4.67 23.58 18.18
CA GLY A 375 4.09 24.39 19.25
C GLY A 375 5.13 24.68 20.33
N VAL A 376 5.10 25.88 20.89
CA VAL A 376 5.99 26.28 21.99
C VAL A 376 5.18 27.03 23.05
N VAL A 377 5.41 26.69 24.30
CA VAL A 377 4.84 27.37 25.47
C VAL A 377 5.99 27.94 26.29
N ALA A 378 5.92 29.23 26.58
CA ALA A 378 6.89 29.97 27.39
C ALA A 378 6.16 30.63 28.56
N ASP A 379 6.46 30.19 29.77
CA ASP A 379 5.85 30.67 31.02
C ASP A 379 6.81 30.42 32.20
N HIS A 380 6.45 30.91 33.38
CA HIS A 380 7.17 30.71 34.62
C HIS A 380 6.92 29.31 35.20
N GLY A 381 7.98 28.61 35.62
CA GLY A 381 7.83 27.37 36.38
C GLY A 381 7.23 26.19 35.61
N LEU A 382 7.36 26.17 34.28
CA LEU A 382 6.94 25.03 33.47
C LEU A 382 7.69 23.74 33.86
N THR A 383 7.00 22.60 33.75
CA THR A 383 7.49 21.27 34.16
C THR A 383 7.18 20.25 33.06
N LEU A 384 7.79 19.07 33.15
CA LEU A 384 7.47 17.96 32.24
C LEU A 384 5.98 17.57 32.28
N GLY A 385 5.34 17.67 33.46
CA GLY A 385 3.90 17.41 33.60
C GLY A 385 3.04 18.38 32.78
N HIS A 386 3.44 19.66 32.67
CA HIS A 386 2.76 20.63 31.80
C HIS A 386 2.91 20.26 30.33
N LEU A 387 4.10 19.84 29.89
CA LEU A 387 4.32 19.37 28.51
C LEU A 387 3.40 18.19 28.17
N MET A 388 3.37 17.18 29.03
CA MET A 388 2.50 16.00 28.85
C MET A 388 1.02 16.38 28.82
N GLY A 389 0.61 17.32 29.69
CA GLY A 389 -0.76 17.83 29.71
C GLY A 389 -1.17 18.52 28.41
N VAL A 390 -0.30 19.40 27.89
CA VAL A 390 -0.53 20.08 26.60
C VAL A 390 -0.58 19.08 25.44
N LEU A 391 0.35 18.12 25.39
CA LEU A 391 0.35 17.07 24.37
C LEU A 391 -0.93 16.24 24.41
N ARG A 392 -1.36 15.80 25.60
CA ARG A 392 -2.60 15.05 25.75
C ARG A 392 -3.81 15.83 25.25
N GLU A 393 -3.92 17.10 25.61
CA GLU A 393 -5.03 17.96 25.15
C GLU A 393 -5.03 18.15 23.63
N PHE A 394 -3.85 18.36 23.04
CA PHE A 394 -3.67 18.50 21.60
C PHE A 394 -4.12 17.24 20.84
N PHE A 395 -3.64 16.06 21.24
CA PHE A 395 -3.99 14.80 20.59
C PHE A 395 -5.44 14.37 20.87
N THR A 396 -6.01 14.75 22.01
CA THR A 396 -7.46 14.55 22.29
C THR A 396 -8.31 15.29 21.25
N LYS A 397 -7.95 16.53 20.92
CA LYS A 397 -8.62 17.29 19.84
C LYS A 397 -8.41 16.71 18.45
N LEU A 398 -7.36 15.93 18.24
CA LEU A 398 -7.10 15.18 17.00
C LEU A 398 -7.93 13.88 16.90
N GLY A 399 -8.58 13.47 18.00
CA GLY A 399 -9.36 12.23 18.07
C GLY A 399 -8.61 11.03 18.64
N GLU A 400 -7.38 11.22 19.15
CA GLU A 400 -6.60 10.17 19.79
C GLU A 400 -6.77 10.20 21.32
N GLN A 401 -7.21 9.09 21.90
CA GLN A 401 -7.04 8.87 23.34
C GLN A 401 -5.58 8.49 23.62
N VAL A 402 -4.76 9.47 23.96
CA VAL A 402 -3.38 9.20 24.39
C VAL A 402 -3.41 8.58 25.79
N GLY A 403 -3.46 7.25 25.83
CA GLY A 403 -3.15 6.49 27.03
C GLY A 403 -1.66 6.66 27.34
N LEU A 404 -1.33 7.24 28.50
CA LEU A 404 0.07 7.41 28.93
C LEU A 404 0.73 6.08 29.38
N GLY A 405 0.32 4.96 28.79
CA GLY A 405 0.85 3.62 29.05
C GLY A 405 0.23 2.60 28.10
N GLY A 406 1.00 2.13 27.12
CA GLY A 406 0.61 1.04 26.23
C GLY A 406 1.10 1.25 24.80
N GLN A 407 2.02 0.40 24.35
CA GLN A 407 2.42 0.33 22.95
C GLN A 407 1.21 -0.01 22.06
N ARG A 408 0.96 0.82 21.05
CA ARG A 408 0.26 0.42 19.82
C ARG A 408 1.19 0.74 18.65
N GLU A 409 1.35 -0.23 17.75
CA GLU A 409 2.36 -0.24 16.67
C GLU A 409 1.95 0.51 15.39
N ASP A 410 0.77 1.14 15.32
CA ASP A 410 0.35 1.89 14.14
C ASP A 410 0.43 3.41 14.40
N ALA A 411 1.66 3.93 14.55
CA ALA A 411 1.89 5.35 14.73
C ALA A 411 1.99 6.05 13.36
N LEU A 412 0.99 6.87 13.05
CA LEU A 412 1.13 7.96 12.09
C LEU A 412 2.32 8.82 12.54
N VAL A 413 3.41 8.85 11.78
CA VAL A 413 4.61 9.64 12.11
C VAL A 413 4.30 11.13 11.88
N ILE A 414 3.55 11.74 12.80
CA ILE A 414 3.46 13.19 12.92
C ILE A 414 4.64 13.61 13.80
N GLY A 415 5.69 14.14 13.17
CA GLY A 415 6.80 14.79 13.86
C GLY A 415 6.35 16.10 14.52
N LEU A 416 5.60 16.02 15.62
CA LEU A 416 5.22 17.17 16.42
C LEU A 416 6.37 17.50 17.37
N THR A 417 7.16 18.52 17.04
CA THR A 417 8.17 19.03 17.96
C THR A 417 7.48 20.05 18.88
N LEU A 418 7.18 19.67 20.13
CA LEU A 418 6.86 20.66 21.17
C LEU A 418 8.10 20.90 22.02
N CYS A 419 8.73 22.07 21.85
CA CYS A 419 9.85 22.48 22.68
C CYS A 419 9.34 23.25 23.92
N LEU A 420 9.68 22.76 25.11
CA LEU A 420 9.49 23.49 26.36
C LEU A 420 10.74 24.36 26.60
N SER A 421 10.63 25.68 26.48
CA SER A 421 11.73 26.59 26.80
C SER A 421 11.59 27.09 28.24
N VAL A 422 12.41 26.58 29.15
CA VAL A 422 12.51 27.05 30.54
C VAL A 422 13.41 28.29 30.57
N TYR A 423 12.83 29.46 30.81
CA TYR A 423 13.58 30.70 31.05
C TYR A 423 13.86 30.85 32.55
N LEU A 424 15.14 30.89 32.95
CA LEU A 424 15.56 31.32 34.30
C LEU A 424 16.58 32.44 34.18
N PRO A 425 16.25 33.63 34.69
CA PRO A 425 17.19 34.31 35.57
C PRO A 425 16.48 34.82 36.84
N PRO A 426 16.96 34.50 38.05
CA PRO A 426 16.58 35.26 39.24
C PRO A 426 17.47 36.52 39.38
N PRO A 427 17.00 37.55 40.12
CA PRO A 427 17.70 38.83 40.29
C PRO A 427 18.95 38.71 41.17
N PRO A 428 19.89 39.67 41.15
CA PRO A 428 21.03 39.65 42.04
C PRO A 428 20.55 39.99 43.44
N ARG A 429 20.69 39.05 44.38
CA ARG A 429 20.73 39.40 45.80
C ARG A 429 21.97 38.78 46.41
N HIS A 430 22.84 39.69 46.88
CA HIS A 430 23.90 39.42 47.82
C HIS A 430 23.35 38.55 48.96
N HIS A 431 24.00 37.42 49.22
CA HIS A 431 24.47 37.03 50.55
C HIS A 431 25.25 35.72 50.40
N SER A 432 26.54 35.80 50.66
CA SER A 432 27.43 34.68 50.88
C SER A 432 27.01 33.92 52.14
N VAL A 433 26.73 32.62 52.03
CA VAL A 433 27.00 31.67 53.12
C VAL A 433 27.50 30.38 52.50
N ALA A 434 28.78 30.11 52.72
CA ALA A 434 29.40 28.82 52.46
C ALA A 434 28.95 27.83 53.54
N PHE A 435 28.63 26.59 53.16
CA PHE A 435 28.77 25.46 54.06
C PHE A 435 29.41 24.30 53.30
N GLN A 436 30.51 23.83 53.88
CA GLN A 436 31.42 22.80 53.41
C GLN A 436 31.38 21.70 54.46
N THR A 437 30.98 20.48 54.09
CA THR A 437 31.30 19.20 54.76
C THR A 437 30.91 18.11 53.76
N GLY A 438 31.68 17.08 53.43
CA GLY A 438 32.62 16.30 54.23
C GLY A 438 32.09 14.85 54.22
N LEU A 439 32.77 13.95 53.49
CA LEU A 439 32.67 12.48 53.53
C LEU A 439 32.58 11.98 55.00
N GLN A 440 31.88 10.91 55.40
CA GLN A 440 31.96 9.50 54.98
C GLN A 440 30.92 8.63 55.81
N PRO A 441 30.90 7.27 55.79
CA PRO A 441 29.71 6.40 55.61
C PRO A 441 29.19 5.71 56.89
N LEU A 442 28.07 4.95 56.85
CA LEU A 442 27.81 3.81 57.76
C LEU A 442 26.65 2.86 57.35
N HIS A 443 26.98 1.56 57.43
CA HIS A 443 26.22 0.33 57.70
C HIS A 443 25.19 -0.36 56.75
N ARG A 444 25.55 -1.62 56.43
CA ARG A 444 24.75 -2.81 56.11
C ARG A 444 23.73 -3.16 57.21
N ALA A 445 22.54 -3.59 56.79
CA ALA A 445 21.70 -4.61 57.44
C ALA A 445 20.91 -5.39 56.35
N GLN A 446 20.47 -6.59 56.69
CA GLN A 446 20.34 -7.78 55.84
C GLN A 446 18.98 -8.02 55.14
N HIS A 447 19.07 -8.80 54.06
CA HIS A 447 18.18 -9.83 53.51
C HIS A 447 16.65 -9.61 53.37
N GLY A 448 16.21 -9.68 52.11
CA GLY A 448 14.87 -10.11 51.69
C GLY A 448 14.90 -10.39 50.19
N GLY A 449 15.06 -11.65 49.80
CA GLY A 449 15.22 -12.07 48.41
C GLY A 449 13.89 -12.16 47.66
N VAL A 450 13.87 -11.65 46.42
CA VAL A 450 12.93 -12.07 45.38
C VAL A 450 13.71 -12.21 44.07
N GLN A 451 13.69 -13.43 43.52
CA GLN A 451 14.29 -13.83 42.26
C GLN A 451 13.50 -13.27 41.07
N LEU A 452 14.18 -12.61 40.13
CA LEU A 452 13.66 -12.36 38.78
C LEU A 452 14.21 -13.42 37.81
N PRO A 453 13.41 -13.96 36.88
CA PRO A 453 13.86 -14.98 35.93
C PRO A 453 14.77 -14.39 34.84
N PRO A 454 15.66 -15.20 34.22
CA PRO A 454 16.60 -14.75 33.20
C PRO A 454 15.92 -14.49 31.84
N ARG A 455 16.51 -13.58 31.07
CA ARG A 455 16.12 -13.24 29.69
C ARG A 455 16.39 -14.41 28.73
N PRO A 456 15.55 -14.66 27.71
CA PRO A 456 15.84 -15.64 26.67
C PRO A 456 16.94 -15.16 25.73
N GLU A 457 17.81 -16.09 25.35
CA GLU A 457 18.90 -15.96 24.39
C GLU A 457 18.40 -15.65 22.97
N GLU A 458 19.07 -14.72 22.29
CA GLU A 458 18.87 -14.43 20.87
C GLU A 458 19.40 -15.58 20.01
N VAL A 459 18.49 -16.30 19.36
CA VAL A 459 18.82 -17.27 18.30
C VAL A 459 19.06 -16.49 17.02
N GLY A 460 20.33 -16.38 16.63
CA GLY A 460 20.74 -15.84 15.34
C GLY A 460 20.13 -16.61 14.16
N ARG A 461 19.42 -15.88 13.29
CA ARG A 461 19.10 -16.33 11.93
C ARG A 461 19.67 -15.32 10.93
N GLY A 462 20.77 -15.70 10.31
CA GLY A 462 21.35 -14.98 9.17
C GLY A 462 20.44 -15.08 7.95
N TRP A 463 20.12 -13.93 7.36
CA TRP A 463 19.46 -13.84 6.07
C TRP A 463 20.53 -13.67 4.99
N LYS A 464 20.69 -14.70 4.15
CA LYS A 464 21.50 -14.66 2.92
C LYS A 464 20.76 -13.82 1.87
N LEU A 465 21.35 -12.69 1.50
CA LEU A 465 20.99 -11.92 0.31
C LEU A 465 21.27 -12.76 -0.95
N ARG A 466 20.22 -13.09 -1.71
CA ARG A 466 20.37 -13.53 -3.11
C ARG A 466 20.32 -12.30 -4.00
N GLY A 467 21.43 -12.05 -4.69
CA GLY A 467 21.54 -11.02 -5.72
C GLY A 467 20.59 -11.30 -6.89
N LEU A 468 19.97 -10.23 -7.38
CA LEU A 468 19.35 -10.15 -8.70
C LEU A 468 20.36 -9.52 -9.67
N PRO A 469 20.48 -10.02 -10.91
CA PRO A 469 21.37 -9.42 -11.90
C PRO A 469 20.75 -8.14 -12.49
N PRO A 470 21.54 -7.12 -12.85
CA PRO A 470 21.03 -5.99 -13.61
C PRO A 470 20.70 -6.41 -15.06
N ARG A 471 19.54 -5.98 -15.53
CA ARG A 471 19.05 -6.13 -16.91
C ARG A 471 19.74 -5.13 -17.83
N ASP A 472 20.02 -5.59 -19.03
CA ASP A 472 20.60 -4.85 -20.15
C ASP A 472 19.80 -3.58 -20.51
N ALA A 473 20.55 -2.50 -20.73
CA ALA A 473 20.06 -1.27 -21.33
C ALA A 473 19.88 -1.46 -22.83
N ALA A 474 18.63 -1.50 -23.30
CA ALA A 474 18.30 -1.39 -24.72
C ALA A 474 18.03 0.08 -25.07
N ALA A 475 18.81 0.56 -26.03
CA ALA A 475 18.66 1.85 -26.68
C ALA A 475 17.32 1.98 -27.41
N HIS A 476 16.68 3.13 -27.30
CA HIS A 476 15.80 3.66 -28.34
C HIS A 476 16.04 5.15 -28.48
N GLY A 477 16.60 5.51 -29.64
CA GLY A 477 16.69 6.89 -30.10
C GLY A 477 15.46 7.28 -30.91
N ALA A 478 15.09 8.55 -30.74
CA ALA A 478 14.51 9.51 -31.70
C ALA A 478 13.13 9.18 -32.32
N PRO A 479 12.39 10.16 -32.88
CA PRO A 479 12.82 11.46 -33.42
C PRO A 479 12.92 12.59 -32.41
#